data_AF-A0A8J7PNN2-F1
#
_entry.id   AF-A0A8J7PNN2-F1
#
_cell.length_a   1.000
_cell.length_b   1.000
_cell.length_c   1.000
_cell.angle_alpha   90.00
_cell.angle_beta   90.00
_cell.angle_gamma   90.00
#
_symmetry.space_group_name_H-M   'P 1'
#
loop_
_entity.id
_entity.type
_entity.pdbx_description
1 polymer ?
#
loop_
_entity_poly.entity_id
_entity_poly.type
_entity_poly.pdbx_seq_one_letter_code
_entity_poly.pdbx_strand_id
1 'polypeptide(L)'
;MNPLTKLQMDYNRGSADGWAAFADHRKKVTELLGGESTSPSSRLCVLGAGNCNDLDLNTLLRSYREVHLVDLDAEALARGVARQGLADEPGVHRHGGVDLTGILDTLAGWSPHTAVPTADVAAWAEEPVRRLGPALPAPFEVVASTCLLSQLIGAAVHTV
;
A
#
# COMPACT_ATOMS: atom_id res chain seq x y z
N MET A 1 17.69 4.81 8.83
CA MET A 1 16.41 4.21 8.38
C MET A 1 15.56 4.02 9.62
N ASN A 2 14.32 4.50 9.60
CA ASN A 2 13.36 4.32 10.69
C ASN A 2 13.15 2.81 10.97
N PRO A 3 13.16 2.35 12.25
CA PRO A 3 13.02 0.94 12.59
C PRO A 3 11.68 0.33 12.17
N LEU A 4 10.58 1.11 12.22
CA LEU A 4 9.26 0.68 11.77
C LEU A 4 9.21 0.58 10.24
N THR A 5 9.87 1.50 9.52
CA THR A 5 10.06 1.36 8.07
C THR A 5 10.79 0.06 7.73
N LYS A 6 11.90 -0.22 8.43
CA LYS A 6 12.65 -1.45 8.25
C LYS A 6 11.78 -2.69 8.51
N LEU A 7 10.98 -2.67 9.57
CA LEU A 7 10.07 -3.76 9.89
C LEU A 7 9.08 -4.05 8.75
N GLN A 8 8.47 -3.01 8.15
CA GLN A 8 7.56 -3.19 7.01
C GLN A 8 8.28 -3.76 5.78
N MET A 9 9.50 -3.28 5.49
CA MET A 9 10.32 -3.84 4.41
C MET A 9 10.70 -5.31 4.67
N ASP A 10 10.97 -5.68 5.92
CA ASP A 10 11.28 -7.06 6.31
C ASP A 10 10.04 -7.97 6.14
N TYR A 11 8.82 -7.50 6.45
CA TYR A 11 7.58 -8.23 6.14
C TYR A 11 7.37 -8.45 4.65
N ASN A 12 7.62 -7.43 3.83
CA ASN A 12 7.59 -7.57 2.39
C ASN A 12 8.65 -8.57 1.92
N ARG A 13 9.87 -8.53 2.46
CA ARG A 13 10.90 -9.51 2.10
C ARG A 13 10.50 -10.94 2.49
N GLY A 14 9.95 -11.13 3.68
CA GLY A 14 9.52 -12.44 4.18
C GLY A 14 8.34 -13.05 3.43
N SER A 15 7.49 -12.22 2.82
CA SER A 15 6.34 -12.65 2.01
C SER A 15 6.60 -12.62 0.50
N ALA A 16 7.84 -12.34 0.06
CA ALA A 16 8.16 -12.16 -1.35
C ALA A 16 7.75 -13.36 -2.19
N ASP A 17 7.93 -14.59 -1.70
CA ASP A 17 7.59 -15.83 -2.43
C ASP A 17 6.17 -16.35 -2.16
N GLY A 18 5.32 -15.54 -1.51
CA GLY A 18 3.96 -15.91 -1.13
C GLY A 18 2.96 -16.07 -2.28
N TRP A 19 3.34 -15.80 -3.54
CA TRP A 19 2.41 -15.72 -4.68
C TRP A 19 1.39 -16.87 -4.77
N ALA A 20 1.87 -18.12 -4.62
CA ALA A 20 1.01 -19.30 -4.68
C ALA A 20 0.08 -19.41 -3.45
N ALA A 21 0.60 -19.13 -2.25
CA ALA A 21 -0.17 -19.20 -1.01
C ALA A 21 -1.32 -18.17 -0.96
N PHE A 22 -1.16 -17.05 -1.65
CA PHE A 22 -2.14 -15.98 -1.72
C PHE A 22 -3.15 -16.12 -2.88
N ALA A 23 -3.15 -17.23 -3.63
CA ALA A 23 -3.95 -17.36 -4.86
C ALA A 23 -5.45 -17.11 -4.67
N ASP A 24 -6.07 -17.71 -3.65
CA ASP A 24 -7.51 -17.55 -3.39
C ASP A 24 -7.84 -16.13 -2.91
N HIS A 25 -7.01 -15.57 -2.05
CA HIS A 25 -7.17 -14.20 -1.58
C HIS A 25 -7.02 -13.20 -2.72
N ARG A 26 -5.99 -13.37 -3.56
CA ARG A 26 -5.76 -12.55 -4.76
C ARG A 26 -6.92 -12.58 -5.71
N LYS A 27 -7.47 -13.77 -5.99
CA LYS A 27 -8.66 -13.91 -6.82
C LYS A 27 -9.81 -13.09 -6.25
N LYS A 28 -10.08 -13.21 -4.95
CA LYS A 28 -11.19 -12.50 -4.31
C LYS A 28 -11.01 -10.98 -4.33
N VAL A 29 -9.82 -10.49 -3.98
CA VAL A 29 -9.51 -9.05 -3.99
C VAL A 29 -9.61 -8.50 -5.41
N THR A 30 -9.03 -9.20 -6.39
CA THR A 30 -9.08 -8.79 -7.80
C THR A 30 -10.52 -8.73 -8.31
N GLU A 31 -11.37 -9.72 -8.00
CA GLU A 31 -12.80 -9.71 -8.39
C GLU A 31 -13.56 -8.51 -7.80
N LEU A 32 -13.30 -8.17 -6.52
CA LEU A 32 -13.92 -7.02 -5.88
C LEU A 32 -13.50 -5.70 -6.53
N LEU A 33 -12.22 -5.60 -6.94
CA LEU A 33 -11.68 -4.41 -7.58
C LEU A 33 -12.04 -4.32 -9.07
N GLY A 34 -12.24 -5.44 -9.76
CA GLY A 34 -12.55 -5.47 -11.20
C GLY A 34 -14.02 -5.23 -11.56
N GLY A 35 -14.87 -4.83 -10.60
CA GLY A 35 -16.33 -4.79 -10.74
C GLY A 35 -16.91 -4.07 -11.96
N GLU A 36 -18.17 -4.40 -12.28
CA GLU A 36 -18.88 -4.06 -13.54
C GLU A 36 -19.08 -2.56 -13.83
N SER A 37 -18.84 -1.66 -12.87
CA SER A 37 -19.02 -0.20 -13.03
C SER A 37 -17.73 0.56 -13.40
N THR A 38 -16.69 -0.14 -13.82
CA THR A 38 -15.42 0.50 -14.22
C THR A 38 -15.43 0.83 -15.70
N SER A 39 -15.07 2.07 -16.04
CA SER A 39 -14.87 2.47 -17.44
C SER A 39 -13.45 2.07 -17.85
N PRO A 40 -13.20 1.71 -19.12
CA PRO A 40 -11.84 1.53 -19.64
C PRO A 40 -10.94 2.77 -19.50
N SER A 41 -11.49 3.94 -19.14
CA SER A 41 -10.75 5.16 -18.82
C SER A 41 -10.44 5.34 -17.33
N SER A 42 -10.96 4.47 -16.46
CA SER A 42 -10.85 4.58 -15.00
C SER A 42 -9.44 4.26 -14.51
N ARG A 43 -9.09 4.84 -13.37
CA ARG A 43 -7.80 4.75 -12.71
C ARG A 43 -8.00 4.17 -11.31
N LEU A 44 -7.25 3.11 -11.00
CA LEU A 44 -7.26 2.45 -9.71
C LEU A 44 -6.04 2.91 -8.89
N CYS A 45 -6.23 3.25 -7.62
CA CYS A 45 -5.14 3.43 -6.67
C CYS A 45 -5.22 2.36 -5.56
N VAL A 46 -4.13 1.64 -5.35
CA VAL A 46 -4.00 0.65 -4.27
C VAL A 46 -2.95 1.13 -3.28
N LEU A 47 -3.41 1.38 -2.05
CA LEU A 47 -2.61 1.80 -0.91
C LEU A 47 -2.17 0.56 -0.12
N GLY A 48 -0.86 0.38 0.06
CA GLY A 48 -0.27 -0.78 0.74
C GLY A 48 -0.11 -2.00 -0.16
N ALA A 49 0.30 -1.79 -1.42
CA ALA A 49 0.34 -2.87 -2.41
C ALA A 49 1.49 -3.88 -2.18
N GLY A 50 2.55 -3.52 -1.45
CA GLY A 50 3.69 -4.40 -1.13
C GLY A 50 4.20 -5.22 -2.32
N ASN A 51 4.33 -6.54 -2.15
CA ASN A 51 4.74 -7.45 -3.23
C ASN A 51 3.63 -7.77 -4.26
N CYS A 52 2.46 -7.12 -4.17
CA CYS A 52 1.29 -7.34 -5.02
C CYS A 52 0.75 -8.79 -4.95
N ASN A 53 1.01 -9.53 -3.86
CA ASN A 53 0.56 -10.93 -3.75
C ASN A 53 -0.96 -11.07 -3.79
N ASP A 54 -1.69 -10.02 -3.40
CA ASP A 54 -3.16 -9.95 -3.33
C ASP A 54 -3.79 -9.42 -4.62
N LEU A 55 -2.99 -9.06 -5.63
CA LEU A 55 -3.46 -8.38 -6.84
C LEU A 55 -3.04 -9.14 -8.09
N ASP A 56 -4.01 -9.48 -8.94
CA ASP A 56 -3.74 -9.86 -10.33
C ASP A 56 -3.81 -8.60 -11.20
N LEU A 57 -2.65 -8.00 -11.43
CA LEU A 57 -2.51 -6.74 -12.17
C LEU A 57 -2.91 -6.90 -13.64
N ASN A 58 -2.66 -8.08 -14.23
CA ASN A 58 -3.07 -8.36 -15.62
C ASN A 58 -4.58 -8.32 -15.76
N THR A 59 -5.30 -8.84 -14.77
CA THR A 59 -6.77 -8.77 -14.74
C THR A 59 -7.25 -7.34 -14.50
N LEU A 60 -6.66 -6.60 -13.56
CA LEU A 60 -7.04 -5.22 -13.26
C LEU A 60 -6.82 -4.27 -14.44
N LEU A 61 -5.74 -4.44 -15.21
CA LEU A 61 -5.46 -3.63 -16.41
C LEU A 61 -6.48 -3.83 -17.55
N ARG A 62 -7.36 -4.84 -17.47
CA ARG A 62 -8.48 -4.99 -18.40
C ARG A 62 -9.67 -4.11 -18.04
N SER A 63 -9.78 -3.74 -16.76
CA SER A 63 -10.86 -2.90 -16.21
C SER A 63 -10.45 -1.44 -16.05
N TYR A 64 -9.14 -1.17 -15.91
CA TYR A 64 -8.59 0.15 -15.64
C TYR A 64 -7.53 0.53 -16.66
N ARG A 65 -7.51 1.80 -17.05
CA ARG A 65 -6.46 2.38 -17.88
C ARG A 65 -5.12 2.42 -17.15
N GLU A 66 -5.17 2.79 -15.87
CA GLU A 66 -3.99 2.98 -15.03
C GLU A 66 -4.23 2.32 -13.66
N VAL A 67 -3.22 1.61 -13.17
CA VAL A 67 -3.17 1.04 -11.81
C VAL A 67 -1.99 1.66 -11.08
N HIS A 68 -2.27 2.42 -10.03
CA HIS A 68 -1.32 3.10 -9.18
C HIS A 68 -1.10 2.29 -7.90
N LEU A 69 0.10 1.76 -7.73
CA LEU A 69 0.50 0.96 -6.57
C LEU A 69 1.33 1.82 -5.63
N VAL A 70 0.89 1.93 -4.38
CA VAL A 70 1.54 2.78 -3.37
C VAL A 70 2.01 1.90 -2.22
N ASP A 71 3.29 2.02 -1.87
CA ASP A 71 3.85 1.33 -0.70
C ASP A 71 5.09 2.06 -0.20
N LEU A 72 5.46 1.80 1.05
CA LEU A 72 6.71 2.29 1.63
C LEU A 72 7.92 1.61 0.98
N ASP A 73 7.81 0.32 0.63
CA ASP A 73 8.87 -0.47 0.02
C ASP A 73 8.81 -0.43 -1.52
N ALA A 74 9.59 0.46 -2.12
CA ALA A 74 9.72 0.57 -3.57
C ALA A 74 10.20 -0.73 -4.25
N GLU A 75 11.06 -1.49 -3.57
CA GLU A 75 11.59 -2.74 -4.13
C GLU A 75 10.52 -3.83 -4.13
N ALA A 76 9.65 -3.89 -3.11
CA ALA A 76 8.51 -4.80 -3.09
C ALA A 76 7.57 -4.58 -4.27
N LEU A 77 7.23 -3.31 -4.55
CA LEU A 77 6.43 -2.94 -5.71
C LEU A 77 7.09 -3.41 -7.01
N ALA A 78 8.38 -3.12 -7.18
CA ALA A 78 9.12 -3.52 -8.37
C ALA A 78 9.14 -5.05 -8.56
N ARG A 79 9.39 -5.82 -7.49
CA ARG A 79 9.36 -7.30 -7.53
C ARG A 79 7.97 -7.83 -7.87
N GLY A 80 6.93 -7.29 -7.24
CA GLY A 80 5.54 -7.70 -7.43
C GLY A 80 5.08 -7.50 -8.88
N VAL A 81 5.38 -6.33 -9.44
CA VAL A 81 5.08 -6.00 -10.85
C VAL A 81 5.89 -6.87 -11.82
N ALA A 82 7.20 -7.00 -11.58
CA ALA A 82 8.08 -7.81 -12.45
C ALA A 82 7.68 -9.29 -12.47
N ARG A 83 7.25 -9.86 -11.34
CA ARG A 83 6.76 -11.24 -11.25
C ARG A 83 5.57 -11.51 -12.17
N GLN A 84 4.74 -10.50 -12.40
CA GLN A 84 3.56 -10.60 -13.26
C GLN A 84 3.86 -10.27 -14.73
N GLY A 85 5.13 -10.00 -15.07
CA GLY A 85 5.57 -9.67 -16.42
C GLY A 85 5.27 -8.23 -16.85
N LEU A 86 5.05 -7.32 -15.89
CA LEU A 86 4.54 -5.96 -16.16
C LEU A 86 5.55 -4.85 -15.82
N ALA A 87 6.84 -5.17 -15.74
CA ALA A 87 7.88 -4.22 -15.31
C ALA A 87 7.92 -2.93 -16.16
N ASP A 88 7.63 -3.08 -17.46
CA ASP A 88 7.64 -2.02 -18.46
C ASP A 88 6.23 -1.61 -18.92
N GLU A 89 5.17 -2.11 -18.25
CA GLU A 89 3.79 -1.81 -18.62
C GLU A 89 3.45 -0.35 -18.28
N PRO A 90 3.15 0.51 -19.27
CA PRO A 90 2.88 1.93 -19.03
C PRO A 90 1.62 2.18 -18.19
N GLY A 91 0.67 1.24 -18.15
CA GLY A 91 -0.52 1.33 -17.30
C GLY A 91 -0.25 1.06 -15.81
N VAL A 92 0.96 0.65 -15.41
CA VAL A 92 1.29 0.34 -14.00
C VAL A 92 2.25 1.38 -13.43
N HIS A 93 1.74 2.19 -12.51
CA HIS A 93 2.52 3.22 -11.83
C HIS A 93 2.92 2.79 -10.43
N ARG A 94 4.21 2.88 -10.10
CA ARG A 94 4.76 2.48 -8.79
C ARG A 94 5.14 3.73 -8.00
N HIS A 95 4.51 3.92 -6.84
CA HIS A 95 4.74 5.02 -5.90
C HIS A 95 5.38 4.43 -4.63
N GLY A 96 6.69 4.18 -4.71
CA GLY A 96 7.49 3.65 -3.61
C GLY A 96 8.01 4.73 -2.66
N GLY A 97 8.38 4.35 -1.44
CA GLY A 97 8.91 5.29 -0.44
C GLY A 97 7.83 6.16 0.21
N VAL A 98 6.56 5.75 0.07
CA VAL A 98 5.41 6.52 0.58
C VAL A 98 5.00 5.96 1.94
N ASP A 99 5.22 6.75 3.00
CA ASP A 99 4.65 6.47 4.32
C ASP A 99 3.17 6.87 4.33
N LEU A 100 2.30 5.88 4.15
CA LEU A 100 0.85 6.05 4.16
C LEU A 100 0.28 6.40 5.55
N THR A 101 1.05 6.17 6.62
CA THR A 101 0.66 6.57 7.98
C THR A 101 0.97 8.04 8.24
N GLY A 102 1.93 8.62 7.51
CA GLY A 102 2.44 9.98 7.71
C GLY A 102 3.16 10.22 9.04
N ILE A 103 3.21 9.22 9.93
CA ILE A 103 3.65 9.36 11.31
C ILE A 103 4.64 8.29 11.77
N LEU A 104 5.21 7.47 10.87
CA LEU A 104 6.13 6.41 11.30
C LEU A 104 7.33 6.97 12.08
N ASP A 105 7.83 8.15 11.73
CA ASP A 105 8.93 8.80 12.45
C ASP A 105 8.52 9.24 13.86
N THR A 106 7.29 9.72 14.01
CA THR A 106 6.72 10.05 15.32
C THR A 106 6.59 8.80 16.18
N LEU A 107 6.01 7.74 15.62
CA LEU A 107 5.84 6.45 16.31
C LEU A 107 7.20 5.89 16.72
N ALA A 108 8.20 5.86 15.83
CA ALA A 108 9.51 5.29 16.14
C ALA A 108 10.24 5.95 17.33
N GLY A 109 9.82 7.15 17.75
CA GLY A 109 10.34 7.83 18.94
C GLY A 109 9.58 7.52 20.24
N TRP A 110 8.49 6.76 20.21
CA TRP A 110 7.73 6.44 21.42
C TRP A 110 8.40 5.34 22.25
N SER A 111 7.91 5.25 23.49
CA SER A 111 8.28 4.28 24.49
C SER A 111 7.01 3.86 25.24
N PRO A 112 7.03 2.79 26.06
CA PRO A 112 5.88 2.40 26.87
C PRO A 112 5.32 3.51 27.78
N HIS A 113 6.13 4.54 28.07
CA HIS A 113 5.78 5.66 28.94
C HIS A 113 5.45 6.95 28.17
N THR A 114 5.48 6.90 26.83
CA THR A 114 5.14 8.07 26.02
C THR A 114 3.67 8.40 26.22
N ALA A 115 3.40 9.59 26.76
CA ALA A 115 2.04 10.08 26.87
C ALA A 115 1.50 10.36 25.47
N VAL A 116 0.29 9.86 25.17
CA VAL A 116 -0.40 10.07 23.90
C VAL A 116 -1.69 10.85 24.16
N PRO A 117 -1.65 12.19 24.07
CA PRO A 117 -2.85 13.02 24.18
C PRO A 117 -3.84 12.72 23.06
N THR A 118 -5.14 12.69 23.37
CA THR A 118 -6.21 12.46 22.37
C THR A 118 -6.18 13.50 21.23
N ALA A 119 -5.80 14.74 21.53
CA ALA A 119 -5.68 15.80 20.52
C ALA A 119 -4.61 15.48 19.47
N ASP A 120 -3.52 14.82 19.88
CA ASP A 120 -2.45 14.43 18.97
C ASP A 120 -2.89 13.28 18.06
N VAL A 121 -3.67 12.33 18.59
CA VAL A 121 -4.27 11.23 17.78
C VAL A 121 -5.15 11.79 16.66
N ALA A 122 -5.99 12.79 16.96
CA ALA A 122 -6.82 13.43 15.95
C ALA A 122 -5.98 14.15 14.89
N ALA A 123 -4.93 14.88 15.30
CA ALA A 123 -4.02 15.54 14.37
C ALA A 123 -3.28 14.53 13.48
N TRP A 124 -2.89 13.38 14.01
CA TRP A 124 -2.22 12.32 13.25
C TRP A 124 -3.13 11.61 12.26
N ALA A 125 -4.43 11.48 12.55
CA ALA A 125 -5.38 10.93 11.60
C ALA A 125 -5.51 11.77 10.32
N GLU A 126 -5.28 13.09 10.42
CA GLU A 126 -5.30 14.03 9.29
C GLU A 126 -3.96 14.10 8.53
N GLU A 127 -2.87 13.66 9.17
CA GLU A 127 -1.51 13.78 8.63
C GLU A 127 -1.29 13.01 7.31
N PRO A 128 -1.79 11.77 7.12
CA PRO A 128 -1.78 11.09 5.83
C PRO A 128 -2.38 11.93 4.71
N VAL A 129 -3.55 12.53 4.93
CA VAL A 129 -4.25 13.32 3.91
C VAL A 129 -3.40 14.52 3.51
N ARG A 130 -2.81 15.21 4.49
CA ARG A 130 -1.95 16.37 4.26
C ARG A 130 -0.69 16.02 3.46
N ARG A 131 -0.08 14.86 3.74
CA ARG A 131 1.19 14.44 3.10
C ARG A 131 1.00 13.75 1.75
N LEU A 132 -0.04 12.94 1.61
CA LEU A 132 -0.26 12.10 0.43
C LEU A 132 -1.00 12.84 -0.69
N GLY A 133 -1.85 13.82 -0.35
CA GLY A 133 -2.63 14.58 -1.32
C GLY A 133 -1.79 15.16 -2.46
N PRO A 134 -0.66 15.84 -2.18
CA PRO A 134 0.23 16.36 -3.23
C PRO A 134 1.10 15.31 -3.92
N ALA A 135 1.28 14.13 -3.32
CA ALA A 135 2.24 13.11 -3.78
C ALA A 135 1.64 12.15 -4.81
N LEU A 136 0.31 12.01 -4.87
CA LEU A 136 -0.36 11.08 -5.77
C LEU A 136 -1.16 11.85 -6.85
N PRO A 137 -1.15 11.38 -8.12
CA PRO A 137 -1.81 12.08 -9.21
C PRO A 137 -3.33 11.82 -9.22
N ALA A 138 -4.06 12.36 -8.26
CA ALA A 138 -5.53 12.32 -8.19
C ALA A 138 -6.18 13.04 -9.40
N PRO A 139 -7.45 12.75 -9.76
CA PRO A 139 -8.40 11.85 -9.08
C PRO A 139 -8.26 10.38 -9.49
N PHE A 140 -8.79 9.49 -8.64
CA PHE A 140 -8.97 8.06 -8.91
C PHE A 140 -10.44 7.70 -8.77
N GLU A 141 -10.96 6.88 -9.68
CA GLU A 141 -12.34 6.38 -9.61
C GLU A 141 -12.49 5.33 -8.51
N VAL A 142 -11.44 4.54 -8.27
CA VAL A 142 -11.42 3.53 -7.22
C VAL A 142 -10.13 3.65 -6.42
N VAL A 143 -10.27 3.66 -5.09
CA VAL A 143 -9.16 3.58 -4.15
C VAL A 143 -9.38 2.37 -3.24
N ALA A 144 -8.35 1.54 -3.11
CA ALA A 144 -8.37 0.36 -2.26
C ALA A 144 -7.21 0.42 -1.26
N SER A 145 -7.47 0.03 -0.02
CA SER A 145 -6.44 -0.16 1.00
C SER A 145 -6.24 -1.66 1.21
N THR A 146 -5.15 -2.21 0.70
CA THR A 146 -4.76 -3.61 0.92
C THR A 146 -3.66 -3.65 1.96
N CYS A 147 -3.76 -4.53 2.95
CA CYS A 147 -2.73 -4.76 3.98
C CYS A 147 -2.29 -3.56 4.85
N LEU A 148 -2.81 -2.34 4.62
CA LEU A 148 -2.46 -1.14 5.39
C LEU A 148 -2.84 -1.25 6.87
N LEU A 149 -3.94 -1.95 7.19
CA LEU A 149 -4.37 -2.14 8.57
C LEU A 149 -3.32 -2.89 9.40
N SER A 150 -2.69 -3.90 8.82
CA SER A 150 -1.59 -4.64 9.46
C SER A 150 -0.38 -3.74 9.70
N GLN A 151 -0.11 -2.80 8.80
CA GLN A 151 0.97 -1.82 8.96
C GLN A 151 0.67 -0.85 10.12
N LEU A 152 -0.58 -0.34 10.20
CA LEU A 152 -1.03 0.57 11.26
C LEU A 152 -0.98 -0.09 12.64
N ILE A 153 -1.57 -1.30 12.76
CA ILE A 153 -1.59 -2.04 14.03
C ILE A 153 -0.17 -2.49 14.41
N GLY A 154 0.58 -3.05 13.45
CA GLY A 154 1.94 -3.52 13.68
C GLY A 154 2.86 -2.39 14.16
N ALA A 155 2.80 -1.22 13.52
CA ALA A 155 3.61 -0.07 13.93
C ALA A 155 3.32 0.35 15.38
N ALA A 156 2.03 0.44 15.77
CA ALA A 156 1.67 0.76 17.14
C ALA A 156 2.15 -0.28 18.15
N VAL A 157 1.94 -1.58 17.86
CA VAL A 157 2.31 -2.69 18.76
C VAL A 157 3.82 -2.81 18.95
N HIS A 158 4.62 -2.60 17.90
CA HIS A 158 6.08 -2.77 17.98
C HIS A 158 6.82 -1.59 18.59
N THR A 159 6.10 -0.51 18.87
CA THR A 159 6.66 0.71 19.43
C THR A 159 6.54 0.76 20.96
N VAL A 160 5.54 0.07 21.52
CA VAL A 160 5.23 0.03 22.96
C VAL A 160 5.76 -1.22 23.67
#